data_AF-A0A1E5L4A3-F1
#
_entry.id   AF-A0A1E5L4A3-F1
#
_cell.length_a   1.000
_cell.length_b   1.000
_cell.length_c   1.000
_cell.angle_alpha   90.00
_cell.angle_beta   90.00
_cell.angle_gamma   90.00
#
_symmetry.space_group_name_H-M   'P 1'
#
loop_
_entity.id
_entity.type
_entity.pdbx_description
1 polymer ?
#
loop_
_entity_poly.entity_id
_entity_poly.type
_entity_poly.pdbx_seq_one_letter_code
_entity_poly.pdbx_strand_id
1 'polypeptide(L)'
;MGATVPVVAALAFISFAVNLPMGMWRARVIKFSWQWFVAIHISVPFIIYLRLEANVSNAFIPIMIFAAVIGQFAGGKFIINKKTKEDSA
;
A
#
# COMPACT_ATOMS: atom_id res chain seq x y z
N MET A 1 -24.09 -3.57 12.38
CA MET A 1 -23.04 -3.66 13.42
C MET A 1 -21.89 -2.78 12.97
N GLY A 2 -21.53 -1.75 13.73
CA GLY A 2 -20.42 -0.86 13.37
C GLY A 2 -19.11 -1.64 13.28
N ALA A 3 -18.20 -1.22 12.40
CA ALA A 3 -16.88 -1.82 12.29
C ALA A 3 -16.20 -1.88 13.66
N THR A 4 -15.76 -3.07 14.05
CA THR A 4 -15.05 -3.27 15.30
C THR A 4 -13.61 -2.78 15.15
N VAL A 5 -13.04 -2.22 16.23
CA VAL A 5 -11.64 -1.73 16.24
C VAL A 5 -10.64 -2.76 15.67
N PRO A 6 -10.77 -4.07 15.95
CA PRO A 6 -9.89 -5.09 15.35
C PRO A 6 -9.98 -5.16 13.82
N VAL A 7 -11.18 -5.00 13.25
CA VAL A 7 -11.39 -5.04 11.79
C VAL A 7 -10.73 -3.86 11.11
N VAL A 8 -10.86 -2.66 11.69
CA VAL A 8 -10.19 -1.46 11.17
C VAL A 8 -8.67 -1.61 11.23
N ALA A 9 -8.13 -2.12 12.34
CA ALA A 9 -6.70 -2.38 12.48
C ALA A 9 -6.19 -3.41 11.48
N ALA A 10 -6.93 -4.52 11.28
CA ALA A 10 -6.59 -5.55 10.31
C ALA A 10 -6.55 -5.00 8.88
N LEU A 11 -7.55 -4.23 8.47
CA LEU A 11 -7.59 -3.62 7.15
C LEU A 11 -6.48 -2.58 6.95
N ALA A 12 -6.16 -1.78 7.97
CA ALA A 12 -5.03 -0.85 7.91
C ALA A 12 -3.69 -1.59 7.76
N PHE A 13 -3.51 -2.69 8.49
CA PHE A 13 -2.34 -3.56 8.35
C PHE A 13 -2.26 -4.21 6.97
N ILE A 14 -3.37 -4.74 6.45
CA ILE A 14 -3.44 -5.30 5.09
C ILE A 14 -3.11 -4.21 4.06
N SER A 15 -3.64 -3.00 4.21
CA SER A 15 -3.32 -1.85 3.36
C SER A 15 -1.82 -1.59 3.36
N PHE A 16 -1.18 -1.51 4.52
CA PHE A 16 0.26 -1.34 4.64
C PHE A 16 1.05 -2.49 3.98
N ALA A 17 0.69 -3.74 4.29
CA ALA A 17 1.37 -4.94 3.82
C ALA A 17 1.28 -5.12 2.30
N VAL A 18 0.13 -4.81 1.69
CA VAL A 18 -0.05 -4.84 0.23
C VAL A 18 0.69 -3.68 -0.43
N ASN A 19 0.73 -2.51 0.20
CA ASN A 19 1.39 -1.35 -0.38
C ASN A 19 2.93 -1.41 -0.30
N LEU A 20 3.50 -2.23 0.58
CA LEU A 20 4.93 -2.53 0.63
C LEU A 20 5.50 -3.07 -0.70
N PRO A 21 5.04 -4.24 -1.22
CA PRO A 21 5.52 -4.76 -2.50
C PRO A 21 5.14 -3.86 -3.68
N MET A 22 4.00 -3.17 -3.62
CA MET A 22 3.63 -2.18 -4.65
C MET A 22 4.59 -0.99 -4.66
N GLY A 23 5.04 -0.53 -3.50
CA GLY A 23 6.09 0.50 -3.37
C GLY A 23 7.42 0.06 -3.96
N MET A 24 7.80 -1.20 -3.72
CA MET A 24 8.99 -1.82 -4.33
C MET A 24 8.88 -1.87 -5.85
N TRP A 25 7.73 -2.29 -6.37
CA TRP A 25 7.48 -2.39 -7.80
C TRP A 25 7.48 -1.01 -8.47
N ARG A 26 6.78 -0.03 -7.87
CA ARG A 26 6.74 1.37 -8.32
C ARG A 26 8.13 2.00 -8.42
N ALA A 27 9.05 1.63 -7.53
CA ALA A 27 10.43 2.13 -7.55
C ALA A 27 11.31 1.50 -8.65
N ARG A 28 10.90 0.35 -9.22
CA ARG A 28 11.66 -0.38 -10.25
C ARG A 28 11.21 -0.09 -11.69
N VAL A 29 10.09 0.61 -11.86
CA VAL A 29 9.52 0.92 -13.18
C VAL A 29 9.67 2.40 -13.52
N ILE A 30 9.63 2.73 -14.81
CA ILE A 30 9.73 4.10 -15.30
C ILE A 30 8.51 4.90 -14.80
N LYS A 31 8.74 6.07 -14.19
CA LYS A 31 7.67 6.96 -13.74
C LYS A 31 6.74 7.32 -14.90
N PHE A 32 5.43 7.36 -14.66
CA PHE A 32 4.39 7.61 -15.67
C PHE A 32 4.26 6.56 -16.79
N SER A 33 4.90 5.40 -16.67
CA SER A 33 4.59 4.25 -17.53
C SER A 33 3.26 3.60 -17.14
N TRP A 34 2.72 2.78 -18.05
CA TRP A 34 1.54 1.95 -17.76
C TRP A 34 1.76 1.06 -16.52
N GLN A 35 2.94 0.47 -16.38
CA GLN A 35 3.31 -0.37 -15.24
C GLN A 35 3.37 0.43 -13.93
N TRP A 36 3.85 1.67 -13.98
CA TRP A 36 3.84 2.59 -12.84
C TRP A 36 2.43 2.95 -12.41
N PHE A 37 1.55 3.20 -13.37
CA PHE A 37 0.14 3.47 -13.12
C PHE A 37 -0.53 2.28 -12.44
N VAL A 38 -0.34 1.07 -12.97
CA VAL A 38 -0.88 -0.17 -12.39
C VAL A 38 -0.33 -0.40 -10.99
N ALA A 39 0.97 -0.20 -10.75
CA ALA A 39 1.59 -0.41 -9.44
C ALA A 39 0.98 0.49 -8.35
N ILE A 40 0.52 1.69 -8.68
CA ILE A 40 -0.15 2.59 -7.74
C ILE A 40 -1.63 2.25 -7.60
N HIS A 41 -2.30 1.99 -8.72
CA HIS A 41 -3.75 1.88 -8.73
C HIS A 41 -4.23 0.50 -8.30
N ILE A 42 -3.50 -0.59 -8.54
CA ILE A 42 -4.01 -1.96 -8.25
C ILE A 42 -4.34 -2.19 -6.76
N SER A 43 -3.61 -1.54 -5.85
CA SER A 43 -3.88 -1.66 -4.42
C SER A 43 -5.17 -0.93 -4.01
N VAL A 44 -5.58 0.12 -4.72
CA VAL A 44 -6.75 0.93 -4.35
C VAL A 44 -8.08 0.16 -4.52
N PRO A 45 -8.43 -0.44 -5.68
CA PRO A 45 -9.59 -1.30 -5.83
C PRO A 45 -9.59 -2.48 -4.87
N PHE A 46 -8.41 -3.07 -4.61
CA PHE A 46 -8.29 -4.19 -3.68
C PHE A 46 -8.69 -3.79 -2.25
N ILE A 47 -8.20 -2.65 -1.75
CA ILE A 47 -8.55 -2.16 -0.41
C ILE A 47 -10.01 -1.69 -0.35
N ILE A 48 -10.54 -1.09 -1.41
CA ILE A 48 -11.95 -0.72 -1.51
C ILE A 48 -12.85 -1.96 -1.40
N TYR A 49 -12.51 -3.03 -2.13
CA TYR A 49 -13.25 -4.29 -2.09
C TYR A 49 -13.32 -4.87 -0.67
N LEU A 50 -12.17 -5.04 -0.01
CA LEU A 50 -12.11 -5.57 1.36
C LEU A 50 -12.89 -4.73 2.37
N ARG A 51 -12.90 -3.41 2.17
CA ARG A 51 -13.62 -2.48 3.02
C ARG A 51 -15.14 -2.61 2.86
N LEU A 52 -15.63 -2.78 1.64
CA LEU A 52 -17.06 -2.97 1.36
C LEU A 52 -17.55 -4.27 1.99
N GLU A 53 -16.80 -5.36 1.84
CA GLU A 53 -17.09 -6.64 2.49
C GLU A 53 -17.15 -6.50 4.03
N ALA A 54 -16.18 -5.79 4.61
CA ALA A 54 -16.10 -5.57 6.04
C ALA A 54 -17.09 -4.53 6.60
N ASN A 55 -17.94 -3.92 5.74
CA ASN A 55 -18.93 -2.90 6.12
C ASN A 55 -18.35 -1.75 6.97
N VAL A 56 -17.11 -1.35 6.66
CA VAL A 56 -16.42 -0.30 7.42
C VAL A 56 -16.98 1.07 7.07
N SER A 57 -17.09 1.97 8.06
CA SER A 57 -17.57 3.35 7.87
C SER A 57 -16.64 4.19 7.00
N ASN A 58 -17.17 5.18 6.28
CA ASN A 58 -16.40 6.10 5.42
C ASN A 58 -15.40 6.95 6.24
N ALA A 59 -15.66 7.09 7.54
CA ALA A 59 -14.77 7.79 8.48
C ALA A 59 -13.35 7.18 8.57
N PHE A 60 -13.19 5.88 8.27
CA PHE A 60 -11.88 5.20 8.37
C PHE A 60 -11.09 5.16 7.07
N ILE A 61 -11.63 5.70 5.96
CA ILE A 61 -10.92 5.79 4.68
C ILE A 61 -9.57 6.52 4.82
N PRO A 62 -9.47 7.67 5.53
CA PRO A 62 -8.19 8.36 5.70
C PRO A 62 -7.10 7.50 6.34
N ILE A 63 -7.46 6.63 7.29
CA ILE A 63 -6.50 5.72 7.94
C ILE A 63 -5.95 4.71 6.95
N MET A 64 -6.81 4.13 6.11
CA MET A 64 -6.41 3.18 5.07
C MET A 64 -5.45 3.81 4.06
N ILE A 65 -5.75 5.05 3.65
CA ILE A 65 -4.92 5.83 2.72
C ILE A 65 -3.57 6.13 3.37
N PHE A 66 -3.55 6.56 4.63
CA PHE A 66 -2.32 6.84 5.35
C PHE A 66 -1.43 5.60 5.46
N ALA A 67 -2.01 4.45 5.82
CA ALA A 67 -1.31 3.16 5.85
C ALA A 67 -0.78 2.75 4.47
N ALA A 68 -1.57 2.95 3.41
CA ALA A 68 -1.16 2.67 2.03
C ALA A 68 0.04 3.52 1.62
N VAL A 69 -0.02 4.83 1.87
CA VAL A 69 1.06 5.76 1.54
C VAL A 69 2.35 5.38 2.28
N ILE A 70 2.28 5.13 3.59
CA ILE A 70 3.45 4.68 4.36
C ILE A 70 4.03 3.39 3.79
N GLY A 71 3.19 2.41 3.45
CA GLY A 71 3.61 1.15 2.83
C GLY A 71 4.35 1.36 1.51
N GLN A 72 3.80 2.18 0.61
CA GLN A 72 4.42 2.46 -0.69
C GLN A 72 5.75 3.20 -0.59
N PHE A 73 5.87 4.14 0.36
CA PHE A 73 7.13 4.85 0.60
C PHE A 73 8.17 3.96 1.25
N ALA A 74 7.79 3.18 2.27
CA ALA A 74 8.67 2.24 2.96
C ALA A 74 9.21 1.17 2.00
N GLY A 75 8.35 0.56 1.18
CA GLY A 75 8.74 -0.41 0.18
C GLY A 75 9.70 0.16 -0.87
N GLY A 76 9.40 1.35 -1.40
CA GLY A 76 10.28 2.02 -2.36
C GLY A 76 11.67 2.31 -1.78
N LYS A 77 11.74 2.81 -0.54
CA LYS A 77 13.01 3.13 0.13
C LYS A 77 13.83 1.89 0.48
N PHE A 78 13.17 0.81 0.90
CA PHE A 78 13.84 -0.45 1.23
C PHE A 78 14.61 -1.02 0.03
N ILE A 79 14.01 -1.01 -1.17
CA ILE A 79 14.67 -1.49 -2.39
C ILE A 79 15.82 -0.60 -2.83
N ILE A 80 15.67 0.72 -2.77
CA ILE A 80 16.73 1.66 -3.16
C ILE A 80 17.95 1.45 -2.25
N ASN A 81 17.74 1.38 -0.93
CA ASN A 81 18.82 1.16 0.03
C ASN A 81 19.52 -0.19 -0.16
N LYS A 82 18.78 -1.24 -0.55
CA LYS A 82 19.38 -2.56 -0.82
C LYS A 82 20.30 -2.49 -2.04
N LYS A 83 19.84 -1.85 -3.12
CA LYS A 83 20.62 -1.73 -4.37
C LYS A 83 21.91 -0.94 -4.16
N THR A 84 21.86 0.20 -3.45
CA THR A 84 23.08 0.98 -3.13
C THR A 84 24.13 0.19 -2.35
N LYS A 85 23.70 -0.73 -1.46
CA LYS A 85 24.63 -1.57 -0.69
C LYS A 85 25.25 -2.68 -1.52
N GLU A 86 24.50 -3.27 -2.46
CA GLU A 86 25.02 -4.28 -3.39
C GLU A 86 26.02 -3.67 -4.39
N ASP A 87 25.80 -2.43 -4.85
CA ASP A 87 26.70 -1.74 -5.79
C ASP A 87 28.01 -1.23 -5.14
N SER A 88 28.10 -1.21 -3.79
CA SER A 88 29.26 -0.68 -3.04
C SER A 88 30.09 -1.77 -2.34
N ALA A 89 29.74 -3.05 -2.52
CA ALA A 89 30.39 -4.22 -1.92
C ALA A 89 31.08 -5.06 -2.99
#